data_AF-A0A957U695-F1
#
_entry.id   AF-A0A957U695-F1
#
_cell.length_a   1.000
_cell.length_b   1.000
_cell.length_c   1.000
_cell.angle_alpha   90.00
_cell.angle_beta   90.00
_cell.angle_gamma   90.00
#
_symmetry.space_group_name_H-M   'P 1'
#
loop_
_entity.id
_entity.type
_entity.pdbx_description
1 polymer ?
#
loop_
_entity_poly.entity_id
_entity_poly.type
_entity_poly.pdbx_seq_one_letter_code
_entity_poly.pdbx_strand_id
1 'polypeptide(L)'
;FPQLFIIVSERNYKGMFYNSPGSDPALSDLAWANENLRQGHGPLGAAYPRSGWNHKTPGVWEGDTPSYLHLVSAVRGVNDPEKPDQGGWGGKFIQPDPQKNHWWDDPVGPEAVYRWRADVQAELKERADWMLP
;
A
#
# COMPACT_ATOMS: atom_id res chain seq x y z
N PHE A 1 26.92 1.80 -5.57
CA PHE A 1 26.40 0.70 -6.41
C PHE A 1 25.43 1.24 -7.46
N PRO A 2 25.92 1.84 -8.58
CA PRO A 2 25.04 2.46 -9.58
C PRO A 2 24.17 1.45 -10.34
N GLN A 3 24.60 0.18 -10.43
CA GLN A 3 23.86 -0.87 -11.15
C GLN A 3 22.88 -1.65 -10.27
N LEU A 4 22.92 -1.46 -8.94
CA LEU A 4 21.96 -2.11 -8.04
C LEU A 4 20.58 -1.51 -8.30
N PHE A 5 19.59 -2.37 -8.56
CA PHE A 5 18.19 -1.97 -8.67
C PHE A 5 17.69 -1.53 -7.29
N ILE A 6 17.36 -0.25 -7.15
CA ILE A 6 16.85 0.33 -5.92
C ILE A 6 15.59 1.12 -6.26
N ILE A 7 14.52 0.87 -5.52
CA ILE A 7 13.36 1.74 -5.46
C ILE A 7 13.38 2.41 -4.09
N VAL A 8 13.34 3.74 -4.08
CA VAL A 8 13.25 4.55 -2.87
C VAL A 8 11.88 5.22 -2.85
N SER A 9 11.05 4.84 -1.87
CA SER A 9 9.81 5.57 -1.58
C SER A 9 9.95 6.40 -0.32
N GLU A 10 9.83 7.71 -0.46
CA GLU A 10 9.97 8.69 0.63
C GLU A 10 8.64 9.32 1.03
N ARG A 11 7.63 9.22 0.16
CA ARG A 11 6.32 9.88 0.28
C ARG A 11 5.19 9.08 -0.32
N ASN A 12 5.39 8.33 -1.41
CA ASN A 12 4.30 7.56 -2.05
C ASN A 12 3.64 6.60 -1.07
N TYR A 13 4.43 6.03 -0.16
CA TYR A 13 3.97 5.14 0.89
C TYR A 13 2.80 5.69 1.73
N LYS A 14 2.71 7.01 1.87
CA LYS A 14 1.63 7.68 2.62
C LYS A 14 0.27 7.47 1.97
N GLY A 15 0.22 7.05 0.70
CA GLY A 15 -1.02 6.66 0.03
C GLY A 15 -1.67 5.41 0.62
N MET A 16 -1.02 4.70 1.54
CA MET A 16 -1.66 3.64 2.34
C MET A 16 -2.20 4.14 3.69
N PHE A 17 -2.05 5.43 4.00
CA PHE A 17 -2.67 6.01 5.19
C PHE A 17 -4.13 6.34 4.90
N TYR A 18 -5.02 5.93 5.81
CA TYR A 18 -6.46 6.07 5.61
C TYR A 18 -6.89 7.51 5.28
N ASN A 19 -6.20 8.49 5.86
CA ASN A 19 -6.47 9.92 5.70
C ASN A 19 -5.48 10.63 4.75
N SER A 20 -4.83 9.90 3.83
CA SER A 20 -4.01 10.53 2.79
C SER A 20 -4.85 11.60 2.06
N PRO A 21 -4.35 12.83 1.88
CA PRO A 21 -5.08 13.86 1.14
C PRO A 21 -5.48 13.36 -0.25
N GLY A 22 -6.74 13.58 -0.65
CA GLY A 22 -7.29 13.13 -1.92
C GLY A 22 -7.81 11.68 -1.95
N SER A 23 -7.52 10.88 -0.91
CA SER A 23 -8.04 9.52 -0.80
C SER A 23 -9.41 9.45 -0.12
N ASP A 24 -10.17 8.40 -0.40
CA ASP A 24 -11.40 8.09 0.33
C ASP A 24 -11.06 7.44 1.69
N PRO A 25 -11.37 8.09 2.83
CA PRO A 25 -11.12 7.52 4.15
C PRO A 25 -12.00 6.31 4.45
N ALA A 26 -13.19 6.20 3.87
CA ALA A 26 -14.11 5.09 4.16
C ALA A 26 -13.57 3.73 3.71
N LEU A 27 -12.58 3.70 2.81
CA LEU A 27 -11.90 2.47 2.39
C LEU A 27 -10.95 1.91 3.46
N SER A 28 -10.55 2.69 4.46
CA SER A 28 -9.45 2.31 5.37
C SER A 28 -9.53 2.93 6.76
N ASP A 29 -10.64 3.58 7.12
CA ASP A 29 -10.84 4.08 8.47
C ASP A 29 -11.00 2.94 9.48
N LEU A 30 -11.16 3.30 10.75
CA LEU A 30 -11.32 2.30 11.79
C LEU A 30 -12.61 1.47 11.64
N ALA A 31 -13.69 2.05 11.11
CA ALA A 31 -14.94 1.33 10.93
C ALA A 31 -14.75 0.22 9.89
N TRP A 32 -14.17 0.57 8.74
CA TRP A 32 -13.80 -0.39 7.70
C TRP A 32 -12.87 -1.47 8.23
N ALA A 33 -11.79 -1.10 8.95
CA ALA A 33 -10.82 -2.06 9.47
C ALA A 33 -11.43 -2.98 10.53
N ASN A 34 -12.36 -2.48 11.36
CA ASN A 34 -13.07 -3.31 12.33
C ASN A 34 -13.95 -4.34 11.66
N GLU A 35 -14.75 -3.91 10.68
CA GLU A 35 -15.71 -4.77 9.97
C GLU A 35 -15.01 -5.80 9.08
N ASN A 36 -13.96 -5.40 8.35
CA ASN A 36 -13.41 -6.20 7.27
C ASN A 36 -12.13 -6.97 7.64
N LEU A 37 -11.43 -6.58 8.71
CA LEU A 37 -10.16 -7.21 9.08
C LEU A 37 -10.09 -7.67 10.53
N ARG A 38 -10.59 -6.88 11.49
CA ARG A 38 -10.28 -7.09 12.91
C ARG A 38 -11.31 -7.97 13.62
N GLN A 39 -12.59 -7.62 13.49
CA GLN A 39 -13.66 -8.24 14.28
C GLN A 39 -14.30 -9.37 13.50
N GLY A 40 -14.27 -10.58 14.06
CA GLY A 40 -14.88 -11.73 13.40
C GLY A 40 -14.04 -12.36 12.29
N HIS A 41 -12.73 -12.09 12.22
CA HIS A 41 -11.80 -12.59 11.19
C HIS A 41 -10.65 -13.43 11.78
N GLY A 42 -10.94 -14.22 12.81
CA GLY A 42 -9.98 -15.13 13.43
C GLY A 42 -8.83 -14.47 14.20
N PRO A 43 -7.83 -15.26 14.65
CA PRO A 43 -6.74 -14.78 15.50
C PRO A 43 -5.83 -13.73 14.85
N LEU A 44 -5.59 -13.85 13.53
CA LEU A 44 -4.79 -12.89 12.79
C LEU A 44 -5.52 -11.53 12.67
N GLY A 45 -6.83 -11.55 12.43
CA GLY A 45 -7.65 -10.34 12.45
C GLY A 45 -7.63 -9.64 13.81
N ALA A 46 -7.77 -10.40 14.89
CA ALA A 46 -7.70 -9.87 16.26
C ALA A 46 -6.33 -9.23 16.59
N ALA A 47 -5.25 -9.71 15.95
CA ALA A 47 -3.91 -9.16 16.12
C ALA A 47 -3.65 -7.90 15.29
N TYR A 48 -4.44 -7.63 14.24
CA TYR A 48 -4.32 -6.39 13.47
C TYR A 48 -4.57 -5.18 14.40
N PRO A 49 -3.73 -4.13 14.40
CA PRO A 49 -3.80 -3.05 15.38
C PRO A 49 -4.90 -2.02 15.06
N ARG A 50 -5.32 -1.24 16.07
CA ARG A 50 -6.44 -0.26 15.91
C ARG A 50 -5.95 1.02 15.22
N SER A 51 -4.67 1.29 15.37
CA SER A 51 -3.94 2.44 14.89
C SER A 51 -2.52 1.98 14.59
N GLY A 52 -1.83 2.66 13.67
CA GLY A 52 -0.40 2.44 13.43
C GLY A 52 0.43 3.47 14.16
N TRP A 53 1.26 4.20 13.40
CA TRP A 53 2.24 5.18 13.91
C TRP A 53 1.70 6.13 14.99
N ASN A 54 0.49 6.66 14.83
CA ASN A 54 -0.14 7.54 15.80
C ASN A 54 -1.32 6.85 16.50
N HIS A 55 -1.15 6.50 17.78
CA HIS A 55 -2.19 5.85 18.58
C HIS A 55 -3.48 6.66 18.71
N LYS A 56 -3.43 8.00 18.54
CA LYS A 56 -4.59 8.90 18.65
C LYS A 56 -5.42 8.99 17.37
N THR A 57 -4.94 8.42 16.27
CA THR A 57 -5.57 8.55 14.96
C THR A 57 -5.81 7.16 14.39
N PRO A 58 -6.90 6.48 14.80
CA PRO A 58 -7.15 5.10 14.41
C PRO A 58 -7.57 4.97 12.95
N GLY A 59 -7.31 3.80 12.38
CA GLY A 59 -7.42 3.51 10.94
C GLY A 59 -6.14 2.82 10.43
N VAL A 60 -6.09 2.54 9.14
CA VAL A 60 -4.93 1.92 8.48
C VAL A 60 -3.80 2.94 8.30
N TRP A 61 -2.58 2.54 8.67
CA TRP A 61 -1.34 3.34 8.58
C TRP A 61 -0.18 2.47 8.05
N GLU A 62 -0.46 1.67 7.04
CA GLU A 62 0.42 0.64 6.52
C GLU A 62 1.51 1.20 5.59
N GLY A 63 2.43 1.99 6.15
CA GLY A 63 3.47 2.68 5.39
C GLY A 63 4.45 1.73 4.68
N ASP A 64 4.77 0.57 5.24
CA ASP A 64 5.71 -0.35 4.59
C ASP A 64 5.03 -1.26 3.54
N THR A 65 3.71 -1.45 3.64
CA THR A 65 2.93 -2.38 2.81
C THR A 65 3.09 -2.16 1.29
N PRO A 66 3.17 -0.93 0.75
CA PRO A 66 3.44 -0.69 -0.67
C PRO A 66 4.70 -1.40 -1.20
N SER A 67 5.72 -1.63 -0.36
CA SER A 67 6.93 -2.35 -0.77
C SER A 67 6.65 -3.79 -1.23
N TYR A 68 5.70 -4.47 -0.57
CA TYR A 68 5.26 -5.81 -0.96
C TYR A 68 4.18 -5.76 -2.04
N LEU A 69 3.26 -4.78 -1.97
CA LEU A 69 2.19 -4.65 -2.96
C LEU A 69 2.71 -4.37 -4.38
N HIS A 70 3.90 -3.78 -4.54
CA HIS A 70 4.61 -3.69 -5.83
C HIS A 70 4.75 -5.04 -6.53
N LEU A 71 4.98 -6.11 -5.77
CA LEU A 71 5.09 -7.48 -6.27
C LEU A 71 3.72 -8.15 -6.43
N VAL A 72 2.78 -7.87 -5.52
CA VAL A 72 1.42 -8.41 -5.62
C VAL A 72 0.74 -7.92 -6.91
N SER A 73 0.85 -6.63 -7.22
CA SER A 73 0.26 -6.07 -8.44
C SER A 73 0.90 -6.65 -9.70
N ALA A 74 2.17 -7.06 -9.66
CA ALA A 74 2.79 -7.78 -10.75
C ALA A 74 2.17 -9.17 -10.98
N VAL A 75 1.87 -9.92 -9.91
CA VAL A 75 1.15 -11.20 -10.00
C VAL A 75 -0.27 -11.01 -10.56
N ARG A 76 -0.87 -9.83 -10.37
CA ARG A 76 -2.15 -9.43 -10.97
C ARG A 76 -2.04 -8.93 -12.40
N GLY A 77 -0.83 -8.86 -12.96
CA GLY A 77 -0.59 -8.35 -14.31
C GLY A 77 -0.79 -6.84 -14.46
N VAL A 78 -0.79 -6.09 -13.35
CA VAL A 78 -0.97 -4.62 -13.35
C VAL A 78 0.32 -3.90 -13.73
N ASN A 79 1.48 -4.43 -13.33
CA ASN A 79 2.79 -3.87 -13.63
C ASN A 79 3.84 -4.97 -13.86
N ASP A 80 4.94 -4.59 -14.49
CA ASP A 80 6.20 -5.32 -14.48
C ASP A 80 7.04 -4.85 -13.28
N PRO A 81 7.47 -5.73 -12.35
CA PRO A 81 8.18 -5.31 -11.15
C PRO A 81 9.58 -4.74 -11.46
N GLU A 82 10.14 -5.03 -12.64
CA GLU A 82 11.41 -4.48 -13.12
C GLU A 82 11.27 -3.14 -13.86
N LYS A 83 10.03 -2.63 -14.00
CA LYS A 83 9.73 -1.33 -14.65
C LYS A 83 8.98 -0.39 -13.68
N PRO A 84 9.69 0.26 -12.73
CA PRO A 84 9.07 1.09 -11.69
C PRO A 84 8.34 2.34 -12.20
N ASP A 85 8.55 2.73 -13.46
CA ASP A 85 7.79 3.78 -14.14
C ASP A 85 6.36 3.39 -14.50
N GLN A 86 6.03 2.09 -14.46
CA GLN A 86 4.67 1.60 -14.51
C GLN A 86 3.99 1.79 -13.15
N GLY A 87 2.75 2.29 -13.17
CA GLY A 87 1.96 2.38 -11.96
C GLY A 87 1.50 0.99 -11.50
N GLY A 88 1.68 0.69 -10.22
CA GLY A 88 1.16 -0.49 -9.56
C GLY A 88 0.71 -0.18 -8.15
N TRP A 89 0.31 -1.20 -7.40
CA TRP A 89 -0.20 -1.01 -6.03
C TRP A 89 0.87 -0.52 -5.06
N GLY A 90 2.15 -0.73 -5.40
CA GLY A 90 3.30 -0.18 -4.67
C GLY A 90 3.62 1.28 -4.99
N GLY A 91 2.99 1.88 -6.00
CA GLY A 91 3.23 3.24 -6.45
C GLY A 91 3.70 3.32 -7.90
N LYS A 92 4.29 4.47 -8.23
CA LYS A 92 4.92 4.79 -9.51
C LYS A 92 6.17 5.60 -9.23
N PHE A 93 7.22 5.34 -9.98
CA PHE A 93 8.55 5.89 -9.72
C PHE A 93 9.16 6.47 -11.00
N ILE A 94 10.11 7.36 -10.83
CA ILE A 94 10.91 7.95 -11.91
C ILE A 94 12.38 7.60 -11.69
N GLN A 95 13.15 7.60 -12.77
CA GLN A 95 14.60 7.44 -12.75
C GLN A 95 15.24 8.81 -13.02
N PRO A 96 15.65 9.56 -11.98
CA PRO A 96 16.16 10.93 -12.17
C PRO A 96 17.52 10.97 -12.88
N ASP A 97 18.31 9.92 -12.70
CA ASP A 97 19.65 9.77 -13.27
C ASP A 97 19.66 8.48 -14.11
N PRO A 98 19.63 8.58 -15.45
CA PRO A 98 19.59 7.39 -16.32
C PRO A 98 20.88 6.56 -16.26
N GLN A 99 21.94 7.04 -15.60
CA GLN A 99 23.17 6.28 -15.38
C GLN A 99 23.12 5.38 -14.13
N LYS A 100 22.07 5.48 -13.31
CA LYS A 100 21.87 4.69 -12.09
C LYS A 100 20.57 3.91 -12.16
N ASN A 101 20.58 2.67 -11.72
CA ASN A 101 19.37 1.86 -11.56
C ASN A 101 18.60 2.20 -10.27
N HIS A 102 18.47 3.49 -9.98
CA HIS A 102 17.86 4.02 -8.75
C HIS A 102 16.60 4.80 -9.12
N TRP A 103 15.50 4.39 -8.52
CA TRP A 103 14.16 4.89 -8.79
C TRP A 103 13.64 5.61 -7.55
N TRP A 104 12.94 6.70 -7.77
CA TRP A 104 12.44 7.60 -6.73
C TRP A 104 10.96 7.89 -6.98
N ASP A 105 10.25 8.31 -5.95
CA ASP A 105 8.82 8.63 -6.05
C ASP A 105 8.50 9.53 -7.26
N ASP A 106 7.51 9.13 -8.05
CA ASP A 106 6.92 10.00 -9.07
C ASP A 106 6.32 11.26 -8.40
N PRO A 107 6.44 12.46 -9.02
CA PRO A 107 5.89 13.70 -8.47
C PRO A 107 4.40 13.67 -8.14
N VAL A 108 3.63 12.73 -8.68
CA VAL A 108 2.22 12.50 -8.33
C VAL A 108 2.03 12.13 -6.85
N GLY A 109 3.08 11.62 -6.18
CA GLY A 109 3.10 11.44 -4.73
C GLY A 109 2.18 10.31 -4.24
N PRO A 110 1.54 10.47 -3.05
CA PRO A 110 0.68 9.46 -2.44
C PRO A 110 -0.44 8.91 -3.34
N GLU A 111 -0.88 9.69 -4.34
CA GLU A 111 -1.87 9.26 -5.34
C GLU A 111 -1.42 8.04 -6.12
N ALA A 112 -0.11 7.88 -6.34
CA ALA A 112 0.46 6.71 -7.00
C ALA A 112 0.04 5.40 -6.33
N VAL A 113 -0.22 5.43 -5.00
CA VAL A 113 -0.66 4.29 -4.20
C VAL A 113 -2.16 4.35 -3.93
N TYR A 114 -2.71 5.46 -3.42
CA TYR A 114 -4.10 5.46 -2.92
C TYR A 114 -5.14 5.24 -4.02
N ARG A 115 -4.81 5.51 -5.28
CA ARG A 115 -5.70 5.23 -6.42
C ARG A 115 -6.05 3.75 -6.57
N TRP A 116 -5.20 2.86 -6.05
CA TRP A 116 -5.37 1.41 -6.06
C TRP A 116 -5.98 0.87 -4.76
N ARG A 117 -6.25 1.73 -3.78
CA ARG A 117 -6.65 1.29 -2.44
C ARG A 117 -7.97 0.52 -2.47
N ALA A 118 -8.90 0.87 -3.35
CA ALA A 118 -10.14 0.12 -3.52
C ALA A 118 -9.88 -1.35 -3.89
N ASP A 119 -8.98 -1.59 -4.84
CA ASP A 119 -8.63 -2.95 -5.30
C ASP A 119 -7.87 -3.72 -4.20
N VAL A 120 -6.89 -3.06 -3.58
CA VAL A 120 -6.12 -3.64 -2.46
C VAL A 120 -7.03 -4.06 -1.32
N GLN A 121 -7.95 -3.19 -0.91
CA GLN A 121 -8.86 -3.43 0.20
C GLN A 121 -9.92 -4.47 -0.15
N ALA A 122 -10.35 -4.56 -1.41
CA ALA A 122 -11.24 -5.61 -1.88
C ALA A 122 -10.58 -7.00 -1.79
N GLU A 123 -9.29 -7.12 -2.15
CA GLU A 123 -8.57 -8.39 -1.98
C GLU A 123 -8.25 -8.69 -0.51
N LEU A 124 -7.90 -7.66 0.27
CA LEU A 124 -7.50 -7.85 1.65
C LEU A 124 -8.67 -8.35 2.52
N LYS A 125 -9.88 -7.82 2.32
CA LYS A 125 -11.07 -8.31 3.05
C LYS A 125 -11.42 -9.76 2.68
N GLU A 126 -11.30 -10.14 1.41
CA GLU A 126 -11.56 -11.54 0.98
C GLU A 126 -10.58 -12.50 1.66
N ARG A 127 -9.30 -12.10 1.75
CA ARG A 127 -8.27 -12.88 2.44
C ARG A 127 -8.47 -12.91 3.96
N ALA A 128 -9.11 -11.90 4.53
CA ALA A 128 -9.45 -11.90 5.95
C ALA A 128 -10.52 -12.96 6.26
N ASP A 129 -11.51 -13.14 5.38
CA ASP A 129 -12.51 -14.19 5.52
C ASP A 129 -11.88 -15.59 5.49
N TRP A 130 -10.75 -15.78 4.80
CA TRP A 130 -10.03 -17.07 4.77
C TRP A 130 -9.33 -17.41 6.10
N MET A 131 -9.26 -16.47 7.03
CA MET A 131 -8.71 -16.68 8.38
C MET A 131 -9.73 -17.29 9.34
N LEU A 132 -10.98 -17.47 8.89
CA LEU A 132 -12.04 -18.11 9.64
C LEU A 132 -11.92 -19.65 9.59
N PRO A 133 -12.37 -20.36 10.65
CA PRO A 133 -12.36 -21.82 10.70
C PRO A 133 -13.25 -22.51 9.66
#